data_AF-S4P6R5-F1
#
_entry.id   AF-S4P6R5-F1
#
_cell.length_a   1.000
_cell.length_b   1.000
_cell.length_c   1.000
_cell.angle_alpha   90.00
_cell.angle_beta   90.00
_cell.angle_gamma   90.00
#
_symmetry.space_group_name_H-M   'P 1'
#
loop_
_entity.id
_entity.type
_entity.pdbx_description
1 polymer ?
#
loop_
_entity_poly.entity_id
_entity_poly.type
_entity_poly.pdbx_seq_one_letter_code
_entity_poly.pdbx_strand_id
1 'polypeptide(L)'
;MIPTAATQLSFWDKFMELQYKMVTHAADAPQGHMFASEPVEWPLLVRSIAYWLSPNSNAQVHLIGNMITWYAGTLSVLLYGGLLGLYAIRQRRAYFDLTPRASQKFYDAGCVLFLGYWLHYLPYFFMDRTLFLHHYLPAYIFKILLLAFVIDHIYFTICVHESKRSFTNIFILC
;
A
#
# COMPACT_ATOMS: atom_id res chain seq x y z
N MET A 1 -33.60 -29.93 -17.82
CA MET A 1 -33.11 -30.98 -18.72
C MET A 1 -31.61 -31.07 -18.58
N ILE A 2 -31.05 -32.24 -18.27
CA ILE A 2 -29.60 -32.45 -18.21
C ILE A 2 -29.12 -32.64 -19.66
N PRO A 3 -28.16 -31.85 -20.17
CA PRO A 3 -27.70 -31.97 -21.55
C PRO A 3 -27.09 -33.35 -21.78
N THR A 4 -27.56 -34.04 -22.83
CA THR A 4 -27.14 -35.40 -23.19
C THR A 4 -25.90 -35.44 -24.10
N ALA A 5 -25.43 -34.28 -24.58
CA ALA A 5 -24.24 -34.12 -25.40
C ALA A 5 -23.37 -32.96 -24.89
N ALA A 6 -22.04 -33.08 -25.06
CA ALA A 6 -21.10 -32.04 -24.67
C ALA A 6 -21.29 -30.79 -25.54
N THR A 7 -21.50 -29.63 -24.91
CA THR A 7 -21.57 -28.34 -25.58
C THR A 7 -20.21 -27.99 -26.19
N GLN A 8 -20.15 -27.91 -27.52
CA GLN A 8 -18.96 -27.46 -28.25
C GLN A 8 -19.04 -25.95 -28.46
N LEU A 9 -18.24 -25.22 -27.69
CA LEU A 9 -18.12 -23.76 -27.78
C LEU A 9 -16.83 -23.37 -28.51
N SER A 10 -16.86 -22.24 -29.22
CA SER A 10 -15.63 -21.65 -29.76
C SER A 10 -14.71 -21.17 -28.63
N PHE A 11 -13.44 -20.88 -28.93
CA PHE A 11 -12.51 -20.34 -27.94
C PHE A 11 -13.03 -19.05 -27.30
N TRP A 12 -13.55 -18.12 -28.10
CA TRP A 12 -14.04 -16.82 -27.62
C TRP A 12 -15.30 -16.96 -26.78
N ASP A 13 -16.20 -17.88 -27.15
CA ASP A 13 -17.41 -18.15 -26.36
C ASP A 13 -17.04 -18.73 -25.00
N LYS A 14 -16.11 -19.70 -24.97
CA LYS A 14 -15.57 -20.25 -23.70
C LYS A 14 -14.90 -19.17 -22.85
N PHE A 15 -14.10 -18.30 -23.47
CA PHE A 15 -13.41 -17.23 -22.77
C PHE A 15 -14.41 -16.25 -22.15
N MET A 16 -15.39 -15.77 -22.92
CA MET A 16 -16.39 -14.83 -22.44
C MET A 16 -17.30 -15.45 -21.37
N GLU A 17 -17.70 -16.70 -21.54
CA GLU A 17 -18.47 -17.44 -20.53
C GLU A 17 -17.68 -17.56 -19.22
N LEU A 18 -16.38 -17.85 -19.29
CA LEU A 18 -15.52 -17.94 -18.11
C LEU A 18 -15.33 -16.58 -17.43
N GLN A 19 -15.09 -15.50 -18.17
CA GLN A 19 -14.96 -14.16 -17.57
C GLN A 19 -16.27 -13.72 -16.91
N TYR A 20 -17.42 -13.95 -17.57
CA TYR A 20 -18.72 -13.70 -16.99
C TYR A 20 -18.89 -14.47 -15.68
N LYS A 21 -18.60 -15.78 -15.68
CA LYS A 21 -18.65 -16.61 -14.49
C LYS A 21 -17.72 -16.09 -13.40
N MET A 22 -16.47 -15.72 -13.69
CA MET A 22 -15.53 -15.17 -12.70
C MET A 22 -16.01 -13.87 -12.06
N VAL A 23 -16.71 -13.01 -12.81
CA VAL A 23 -17.25 -11.74 -12.31
C VAL A 23 -18.55 -11.93 -11.53
N THR A 24 -19.46 -12.78 -12.02
CA THR A 24 -20.77 -13.00 -11.38
C THR A 24 -20.72 -14.03 -10.26
N HIS A 25 -19.64 -14.81 -10.16
CA HIS A 25 -19.46 -15.76 -9.08
C HIS A 25 -19.26 -14.99 -7.78
N ALA A 26 -20.35 -14.79 -7.05
CA ALA A 26 -20.29 -14.53 -5.63
C ALA A 26 -19.57 -15.73 -5.01
N ALA A 27 -18.37 -15.51 -4.46
CA ALA A 27 -17.71 -16.56 -3.70
C ALA A 27 -18.70 -17.03 -2.63
N ASP A 28 -18.96 -18.34 -2.56
CA ASP A 28 -19.58 -18.98 -1.40
C ASP A 28 -18.64 -18.72 -0.23
N ALA A 29 -18.73 -17.53 0.39
CA ALA A 29 -17.98 -17.20 1.57
C ALA A 29 -18.62 -18.02 2.69
N PRO A 30 -17.95 -19.07 3.21
CA PRO A 30 -18.43 -19.70 4.42
C PRO A 30 -18.43 -18.59 5.48
N GLN A 31 -19.53 -18.48 6.23
CA GLN A 31 -19.66 -17.53 7.33
C GLN A 31 -18.37 -17.49 8.16
N GLY A 32 -17.71 -16.31 8.18
CA GLY A 32 -16.62 -15.96 9.10
C GLY A 32 -15.54 -17.02 9.30
N HIS A 33 -14.57 -17.13 8.39
CA HIS A 33 -13.36 -17.88 8.68
C HIS A 33 -12.66 -17.28 9.92
N MET A 34 -12.24 -18.10 10.87
CA MET A 34 -11.70 -17.64 12.17
C MET A 34 -10.49 -16.67 12.05
N PHE A 35 -9.68 -16.84 11.01
CA PHE A 35 -8.52 -15.97 10.70
C PHE A 35 -8.82 -14.84 9.71
N ALA A 36 -10.10 -14.61 9.37
CA ALA A 36 -10.49 -13.48 8.54
C ALA A 36 -10.15 -12.16 9.25
N SER A 37 -9.79 -11.16 8.45
CA SER A 37 -9.47 -9.81 8.92
C SER A 37 -10.02 -8.75 7.98
N GLU A 38 -10.34 -7.60 8.56
CA GLU A 38 -10.92 -6.47 7.84
C GLU A 38 -9.83 -5.50 7.32
N PRO A 39 -10.10 -4.76 6.22
CA PRO A 39 -9.15 -3.80 5.68
C PRO A 39 -8.61 -2.80 6.70
N VAL A 40 -9.44 -2.33 7.64
CA VAL A 40 -9.06 -1.36 8.68
C VAL A 40 -8.04 -1.95 9.67
N GLU A 41 -8.06 -3.26 9.89
CA GLU A 41 -7.16 -3.95 10.82
C GLU A 41 -5.74 -4.10 10.25
N TRP A 42 -5.56 -4.05 8.92
CA TRP A 42 -4.30 -4.40 8.28
C TRP A 42 -3.17 -3.40 8.54
N PRO A 43 -3.33 -2.06 8.49
CA PRO A 43 -2.24 -1.13 8.76
C PRO A 43 -1.69 -1.23 10.18
N LEU A 44 -2.51 -1.72 11.13
CA LEU A 44 -2.17 -1.89 12.55
C LEU A 44 -1.74 -3.33 12.89
N LEU A 45 -1.76 -4.26 11.93
CA LEU A 45 -1.37 -5.66 12.12
C LEU A 45 -2.14 -6.32 13.30
N VAL A 46 -3.44 -6.04 13.42
CA VAL A 46 -4.26 -6.53 14.55
C VAL A 46 -4.40 -8.06 14.55
N ARG A 47 -4.48 -8.66 13.36
CA ARG A 47 -4.70 -10.10 13.18
C ARG A 47 -3.63 -10.74 12.29
N SER A 48 -3.14 -11.91 12.70
CA SER A 48 -2.30 -12.80 11.90
C SER A 48 -3.11 -13.94 11.29
N ILE A 49 -2.51 -14.70 10.38
CA ILE A 49 -3.12 -15.89 9.79
C ILE A 49 -2.27 -17.11 10.12
N ALA A 50 -2.87 -18.15 10.69
CA ALA A 50 -2.23 -19.46 10.80
C ALA A 50 -2.40 -20.23 9.49
N TYR A 51 -1.29 -20.61 8.84
CA TYR A 51 -1.32 -21.45 7.64
C TYR A 51 -1.27 -22.93 7.96
N TRP A 52 -0.55 -23.28 9.03
CA TRP A 52 -0.40 -24.67 9.43
C TRP A 52 -0.21 -24.78 10.94
N LEU A 53 -0.88 -25.76 11.52
CA LEU A 53 -0.80 -26.15 12.92
C LEU A 53 -0.52 -27.65 12.94
N SER A 54 0.54 -28.07 13.64
CA SER A 54 0.84 -29.48 13.78
C SER A 54 -0.24 -30.18 14.63
N PRO A 55 -0.75 -31.34 14.21
CA PRO A 55 -1.72 -32.10 15.00
C PRO A 55 -1.09 -32.79 16.21
N ASN A 56 0.22 -33.08 16.15
CA ASN A 56 0.92 -33.93 17.11
C ASN A 56 2.03 -33.18 17.90
N SER A 57 2.26 -31.90 17.59
CA SER A 57 3.27 -31.08 18.26
C SER A 57 2.81 -29.62 18.34
N ASN A 58 3.50 -28.79 19.12
CA ASN A 58 3.18 -27.34 19.22
C ASN A 58 3.79 -26.50 18.08
N ALA A 59 4.13 -27.12 16.95
CA ALA A 59 4.71 -26.41 15.81
C ALA A 59 3.63 -25.70 15.00
N GLN A 60 3.90 -24.46 14.57
CA GLN A 60 2.94 -23.63 13.85
C GLN A 60 3.64 -22.72 12.82
N VAL A 61 2.97 -22.50 11.68
CA VAL A 61 3.41 -21.57 10.63
C VAL A 61 2.37 -20.46 10.52
N HIS A 62 2.79 -19.24 10.83
CA HIS A 62 1.94 -18.05 10.81
C HIS A 62 2.45 -16.99 9.85
N LEU A 63 1.53 -16.33 9.16
CA LEU A 63 1.79 -15.07 8.49
C LEU A 63 1.64 -13.93 9.48
N ILE A 64 2.77 -13.35 9.86
CA ILE A 64 2.84 -12.12 10.65
C ILE A 64 3.83 -11.15 9.99
N GLY A 65 3.44 -9.88 9.94
CA GLY A 65 4.31 -8.82 9.46
C GLY A 65 5.44 -8.51 10.43
N ASN A 66 6.58 -8.03 9.91
CA ASN A 66 7.62 -7.46 10.78
C ASN A 66 7.11 -6.12 11.35
N MET A 67 6.91 -6.09 12.67
CA MET A 67 6.28 -4.99 13.41
C MET A 67 6.93 -3.63 13.13
N ILE A 68 8.27 -3.58 13.08
CA ILE A 68 9.03 -2.34 12.88
C ILE A 68 8.74 -1.79 11.50
N THR A 69 8.93 -2.61 10.46
CA THR A 69 8.68 -2.18 9.08
C THR A 69 7.20 -1.89 8.81
N TRP A 70 6.31 -2.59 9.52
CA TRP A 70 4.87 -2.39 9.38
C TRP A 70 4.44 -1.02 9.88
N TYR A 71 4.79 -0.65 11.10
CA TYR A 71 4.45 0.66 11.65
C TYR A 71 5.25 1.78 10.99
N ALA A 72 6.55 1.58 10.72
CA ALA A 72 7.34 2.59 10.01
C ALA A 72 6.74 2.91 8.63
N GLY A 73 6.29 1.88 7.89
CA GLY A 73 5.61 2.10 6.61
C GLY A 73 4.23 2.75 6.77
N THR A 74 3.47 2.42 7.82
CA THR A 74 2.19 3.11 8.06
C THR A 74 2.42 4.59 8.39
N LEU A 75 3.47 4.89 9.17
CA LEU A 75 3.90 6.26 9.44
C LEU A 75 4.37 6.98 8.16
N SER A 76 5.09 6.30 7.25
CA SER A 76 5.55 6.94 6.00
C SER A 76 4.41 7.38 5.09
N VAL A 77 3.31 6.62 5.03
CA VAL A 77 2.10 7.02 4.28
C VAL A 77 1.52 8.31 4.86
N LEU A 78 1.40 8.41 6.20
CA LEU A 78 0.91 9.61 6.87
C LEU A 78 1.86 10.80 6.66
N LEU A 79 3.17 10.58 6.81
CA LEU A 79 4.19 11.62 6.61
C LEU A 79 4.21 12.13 5.17
N TYR A 80 4.17 11.24 4.18
CA TYR A 80 4.13 11.66 2.78
C TYR A 80 2.85 12.44 2.47
N GLY A 81 1.68 11.97 2.94
CA GLY A 81 0.42 12.69 2.80
C GLY A 81 0.46 14.08 3.45
N GLY A 82 1.05 14.18 4.64
CA GLY A 82 1.29 15.44 5.34
C GLY A 82 2.22 16.38 4.55
N LEU A 83 3.35 15.88 4.06
CA LEU A 83 4.28 16.65 3.22
C LEU A 83 3.64 17.12 1.92
N LEU A 84 2.85 16.26 1.27
CA LEU A 84 2.11 16.60 0.05
C LEU A 84 1.14 17.75 0.31
N GLY A 85 0.36 17.69 1.40
CA GLY A 85 -0.54 18.77 1.81
C GLY A 85 0.21 20.07 2.16
N LEU A 86 1.32 19.96 2.90
CA LEU A 86 2.16 21.11 3.26
C LEU A 86 2.74 21.80 2.02
N TYR A 87 3.32 21.04 1.07
CA TYR A 87 3.86 21.60 -0.15
C TYR A 87 2.77 22.20 -1.05
N ALA A 88 1.60 21.58 -1.14
CA ALA A 88 0.48 22.14 -1.88
C ALA A 88 0.04 23.50 -1.31
N ILE A 89 -0.07 23.62 0.02
CA ILE A 89 -0.42 24.89 0.69
C ILE A 89 0.66 25.95 0.49
N ARG A 90 1.94 25.59 0.62
CA ARG A 90 3.06 26.52 0.47
C ARG A 90 3.22 27.01 -0.96
N GLN A 91 3.01 26.14 -1.94
CA GLN A 91 3.00 26.50 -3.35
C GLN A 91 1.86 27.48 -3.69
N ARG A 92 0.67 27.30 -3.10
CA ARG A 92 -0.45 28.27 -3.23
C ARG A 92 -0.11 29.65 -2.65
N ARG A 93 0.81 29.72 -1.68
CA ARG A 93 1.32 30.96 -1.08
C ARG A 93 2.60 31.48 -1.76
N ALA A 94 2.96 30.94 -2.92
CA ALA A 94 4.18 31.29 -3.67
C ALA A 94 5.50 31.06 -2.91
N TYR A 95 5.52 30.15 -1.93
CA TYR A 95 6.74 29.67 -1.29
C TYR A 95 7.22 28.39 -1.97
N PHE A 96 8.44 28.42 -2.52
CA PHE A 96 9.09 27.28 -3.17
C PHE A 96 10.24 26.76 -2.31
N ASP A 97 9.98 25.71 -1.52
CA ASP A 97 10.97 25.17 -0.57
C ASP A 97 12.02 24.28 -1.24
N LEU A 98 11.63 23.60 -2.31
CA LEU A 98 12.43 22.62 -3.04
C LEU A 98 12.97 23.19 -4.34
N THR A 99 14.13 22.69 -4.77
CA THR A 99 14.63 22.96 -6.13
C THR A 99 13.70 22.31 -7.17
N PRO A 100 13.63 22.81 -8.41
CA PRO A 100 12.73 22.25 -9.43
C PRO A 100 12.90 20.73 -9.62
N ARG A 101 14.15 20.24 -9.63
CA ARG A 101 14.45 18.81 -9.75
C ARG A 101 13.97 18.00 -8.54
N ALA A 102 14.15 18.51 -7.33
CA ALA A 102 13.69 17.84 -6.11
C ALA A 102 12.16 17.81 -6.02
N SER A 103 11.51 18.92 -6.41
CA SER A 103 10.05 19.01 -6.50
C SER A 103 9.50 18.00 -7.52
N GLN A 104 10.12 17.89 -8.68
CA GLN A 104 9.69 16.92 -9.70
C GLN A 104 9.82 15.48 -9.17
N LYS A 105 10.96 15.11 -8.58
CA LYS A 105 11.13 13.78 -7.95
C LYS A 105 10.08 13.51 -6.87
N PHE A 106 9.75 14.51 -6.05
CA PHE A 106 8.74 14.40 -5.00
C PHE A 106 7.34 14.06 -5.53
N TYR A 107 6.91 14.74 -6.60
CA TYR A 107 5.60 14.50 -7.20
C TYR A 107 5.60 13.24 -8.07
N ASP A 108 6.58 13.06 -8.96
CA ASP A 108 6.57 11.95 -9.91
C ASP A 108 6.74 10.60 -9.19
N ALA A 109 7.83 10.43 -8.43
CA ALA A 109 8.10 9.16 -7.75
C ALA A 109 7.23 8.97 -6.51
N GLY A 110 7.10 10.02 -5.69
CA GLY A 110 6.35 9.96 -4.45
C GLY A 110 4.85 9.70 -4.69
N CYS A 111 4.22 10.37 -5.65
CA CYS A 111 2.79 10.17 -5.90
C CYS A 111 2.53 8.79 -6.51
N VAL A 112 3.39 8.26 -7.38
CA VAL A 112 3.24 6.90 -7.90
C VAL A 112 3.26 5.88 -6.76
N LEU A 113 4.17 6.01 -5.80
CA LEU A 113 4.25 5.10 -4.64
C LEU A 113 3.06 5.26 -3.71
N PHE A 114 2.66 6.49 -3.41
CA PHE A 114 1.53 6.78 -2.52
C PHE A 114 0.19 6.35 -3.13
N LEU A 115 -0.05 6.65 -4.41
CA LEU A 115 -1.25 6.20 -5.12
C LEU A 115 -1.22 4.69 -5.31
N GLY A 116 -0.06 4.10 -5.62
CA GLY A 116 0.10 2.65 -5.70
C GLY A 116 -0.33 1.93 -4.41
N TYR A 117 0.01 2.49 -3.24
CA TYR A 117 -0.49 2.01 -1.95
C TYR A 117 -2.02 2.04 -1.88
N TRP A 118 -2.64 3.19 -2.16
CA TRP A 118 -4.10 3.34 -2.06
C TRP A 118 -4.86 2.53 -3.11
N LEU A 119 -4.37 2.44 -4.34
CA LEU A 119 -5.00 1.63 -5.40
C LEU A 119 -4.99 0.14 -5.05
N HIS A 120 -4.00 -0.34 -4.30
CA HIS A 120 -3.95 -1.72 -3.82
C HIS A 120 -4.59 -1.91 -2.44
N TYR A 121 -5.12 -0.87 -1.82
CA TYR A 121 -5.72 -0.95 -0.49
C TYR A 121 -7.22 -0.62 -0.49
N LEU A 122 -7.60 0.49 -1.13
CA LEU A 122 -8.98 0.99 -1.19
C LEU A 122 -10.00 0.00 -1.77
N PRO A 123 -9.71 -0.77 -2.84
CA PRO A 123 -10.71 -1.66 -3.42
C PRO A 123 -11.28 -2.67 -2.41
N TYR A 124 -10.48 -3.09 -1.42
CA TYR A 124 -10.90 -4.07 -0.43
C TYR A 124 -11.97 -3.57 0.55
N PHE A 125 -12.16 -2.26 0.69
CA PHE A 125 -13.25 -1.69 1.48
C PHE A 125 -14.62 -1.86 0.83
N PHE A 126 -14.65 -2.13 -0.48
CA PHE A 126 -15.87 -2.28 -1.27
C PHE A 126 -16.12 -3.74 -1.69
N MET A 127 -15.40 -4.69 -1.09
CA MET A 127 -15.46 -6.10 -1.44
C MET A 127 -16.24 -6.88 -0.38
N ASP A 128 -17.41 -7.37 -0.74
CA ASP A 128 -18.28 -8.18 0.13
C ASP A 128 -17.87 -9.66 0.12
N ARG A 129 -16.63 -9.96 0.53
CA ARG A 129 -16.12 -11.34 0.63
C ARG A 129 -15.23 -11.51 1.85
N THR A 130 -14.91 -12.77 2.20
CA THR A 130 -13.92 -13.04 3.24
C THR A 130 -12.54 -12.55 2.83
N LEU A 131 -11.96 -11.67 3.63
CA LEU A 131 -10.64 -11.10 3.42
C LEU A 131 -9.66 -11.55 4.51
N PHE A 132 -8.39 -11.39 4.19
CA PHE A 132 -7.26 -11.88 4.96
C PHE A 132 -6.07 -10.94 4.79
N LEU A 133 -5.18 -10.90 5.79
CA LEU A 133 -3.96 -10.07 5.79
C LEU A 133 -3.12 -10.16 4.50
N HIS A 134 -3.06 -11.31 3.83
CA HIS A 134 -2.26 -11.45 2.61
C HIS A 134 -2.76 -10.57 1.44
N HIS A 135 -4.05 -10.19 1.43
CA HIS A 135 -4.60 -9.25 0.45
C HIS A 135 -3.96 -7.85 0.54
N TYR A 136 -3.45 -7.50 1.71
CA TYR A 136 -2.76 -6.23 1.95
C TYR A 136 -1.29 -6.23 1.48
N LEU A 137 -0.69 -7.40 1.22
CA LEU A 137 0.74 -7.48 0.90
C LEU A 137 1.15 -6.68 -0.35
N PRO A 138 0.36 -6.61 -1.44
CA PRO A 138 0.66 -5.72 -2.55
C PRO A 138 0.74 -4.24 -2.13
N ALA A 139 -0.25 -3.76 -1.36
CA ALA A 139 -0.20 -2.40 -0.81
C ALA A 139 0.99 -2.21 0.12
N TYR A 140 1.31 -3.22 0.95
CA TYR A 140 2.47 -3.21 1.84
C TYR A 140 3.80 -3.01 1.09
N ILE A 141 3.97 -3.57 -0.10
CA ILE A 141 5.18 -3.35 -0.92
C ILE A 141 5.32 -1.87 -1.27
N PHE A 142 4.26 -1.23 -1.78
CA PHE A 142 4.27 0.22 -2.06
C PHE A 142 4.55 1.04 -0.80
N LYS A 143 4.00 0.61 0.33
CA LYS A 143 4.22 1.24 1.64
C LYS A 143 5.70 1.23 2.06
N ILE A 144 6.41 0.12 1.84
CA ILE A 144 7.85 -0.01 2.16
C ILE A 144 8.72 0.79 1.19
N LEU A 145 8.38 0.79 -0.11
CA LEU A 145 9.06 1.64 -1.08
C LEU A 145 8.88 3.13 -0.75
N LEU A 146 7.67 3.52 -0.35
CA LEU A 146 7.36 4.87 0.10
C LEU A 146 8.13 5.23 1.38
N LEU A 147 8.31 4.29 2.32
CA LEU A 147 9.15 4.49 3.51
C LEU A 147 10.59 4.86 3.12
N ALA A 148 11.21 4.10 2.22
CA ALA A 148 12.56 4.41 1.75
C ALA A 148 12.62 5.79 1.07
N PHE A 149 11.61 6.11 0.25
CA PHE A 149 11.50 7.41 -0.41
C PHE A 149 11.38 8.57 0.58
N VAL A 150 10.52 8.44 1.60
CA VAL A 150 10.31 9.48 2.61
C VAL A 150 11.57 9.72 3.44
N ILE A 151 12.30 8.67 3.81
CA ILE A 151 13.58 8.79 4.53
C ILE A 151 14.60 9.57 3.68
N ASP A 152 14.76 9.20 2.40
CA ASP A 152 15.65 9.89 1.46
C ASP A 152 15.28 11.37 1.30
N HIS A 153 13.98 11.65 1.15
CA HIS A 153 13.47 13.01 1.00
C HIS A 153 13.70 13.86 2.24
N ILE A 154 13.40 13.32 3.44
CA ILE A 154 13.65 14.01 4.71
C ILE A 154 15.14 14.30 4.87
N TYR A 155 16.01 13.31 4.64
CA TYR A 155 17.45 13.48 4.71
C TYR A 155 17.93 14.58 3.77
N PHE A 156 17.50 14.57 2.50
CA PHE A 156 17.81 15.62 1.53
C PHE A 156 17.38 17.00 2.01
N THR A 157 16.15 17.14 2.53
CA THR A 157 15.67 18.45 3.01
C THR A 157 16.45 18.99 4.20
N ILE A 158 16.88 18.12 5.13
CA ILE A 158 17.71 18.50 6.27
C ILE A 158 19.08 18.98 5.79
N CYS A 159 19.75 18.22 4.93
CA CYS A 159 21.07 18.62 4.41
C CYS A 159 21.04 19.94 3.64
N VAL A 160 19.99 20.18 2.83
CA VAL A 160 19.81 21.47 2.13
C VAL A 160 19.58 22.61 3.11
N HIS A 161 18.82 22.39 4.18
CA HIS A 161 18.57 23.40 5.20
C HIS A 161 19.85 23.75 5.98
N GLU A 162 20.63 22.75 6.39
CA GLU A 162 21.92 22.95 7.08
C GLU A 162 22.94 23.69 6.21
N SER A 163 23.04 23.32 4.93
CA SER A 163 23.93 24.00 3.98
C SER A 163 23.59 25.48 3.84
N LYS A 164 22.29 25.81 3.71
CA LYS A 164 21.83 27.21 3.66
C LYS A 164 22.14 27.96 4.95
N ARG A 165 21.88 27.36 6.12
CA ARG A 165 22.14 27.99 7.43
C ARG A 165 23.62 28.28 7.66
N SER A 166 24.51 27.36 7.26
CA SER A 166 25.96 27.56 7.31
C SER A 166 26.41 28.74 6.44
N PHE A 167 25.89 28.83 5.20
CA PHE A 167 26.18 29.93 4.30
C PHE A 167 25.70 31.29 4.84
N THR A 168 24.48 31.34 5.40
CA THR A 168 23.96 32.58 6.00
C THR A 168 24.80 33.05 7.18
N ASN A 169 25.31 32.13 8.01
CA ASN A 169 26.18 32.48 9.13
C ASN A 169 27.55 33.02 8.69
N ILE A 170 28.10 32.53 7.57
CA ILE A 170 29.36 33.06 7.01
C ILE A 170 29.16 34.50 6.52
N PHE A 171 28.03 34.80 5.87
CA PHE A 171 27.73 36.15 5.36
C PHE A 171 27.37 37.17 6.44
N ILE A 172 26.97 36.75 7.64
CA ILE A 172 26.69 37.65 8.78
C ILE A 172 27.98 38.02 9.54
N LEU A 173 29.06 37.24 9.37
CA LEU A 173 30.35 37.42 10.04
C LEU A 173 31.42 38.13 9.18
N CYS A 174 31.09 38.54 7.95
CA CYS A 174 31.92 39.40 7.09
C CYS A 174 31.26 40.78 6.92
#